data_AF-A0A562GZQ3-F1
#
_entry.id   AF-A0A562GZQ3-F1
#
_cell.length_a   1.000
_cell.length_b   1.000
_cell.length_c   1.000
_cell.angle_alpha   90.00
_cell.angle_beta   90.00
_cell.angle_gamma   90.00
#
_symmetry.space_group_name_H-M   'P 1'
#
loop_
_entity.id
_entity.type
_entity.pdbx_description
1 polymer ?
#
loop_
_entity_poly.entity_id
_entity_poly.type
_entity_poly.pdbx_seq_one_letter_code
_entity_poly.pdbx_strand_id
1 'polypeptide(L)'
;MVQGKIYIIAIAVIVMSLVLGSTCFARLSDDDLMIDGISLGSLIQDVVDKYGEPTTKKDFTWNNGNFCLYDYHGIYQVTFLKSSGSIWFIESQATHLATSAGVTVGMTEKSLMEAYGKPDSKRYSNGSQVYVYENDLVIKELNFVLDNKGYN
;
A
#
# COMPACT_ATOMS: atom_id res chain seq x y z
N MET A 1 14.13 69.04 -37.82
CA MET A 1 13.37 68.81 -36.59
C MET A 1 13.49 67.34 -36.22
N VAL A 2 13.76 67.13 -34.95
CA VAL A 2 14.08 65.87 -34.25
C VAL A 2 12.94 64.87 -34.36
N GLN A 3 13.22 63.56 -34.47
CA GLN A 3 13.02 62.58 -33.37
C GLN A 3 13.03 61.13 -33.92
N GLY A 4 14.07 60.39 -33.55
CA GLY A 4 14.18 58.96 -33.82
C GLY A 4 13.29 58.11 -32.93
N LYS A 5 13.23 56.81 -33.26
CA LYS A 5 13.00 55.68 -32.34
C LYS A 5 13.27 54.37 -33.11
N ILE A 6 14.47 53.82 -32.93
CA ILE A 6 14.77 52.39 -33.10
C ILE A 6 14.22 51.73 -31.85
N TYR A 7 13.33 50.73 -31.92
CA TYR A 7 13.29 49.64 -30.92
C TYR A 7 12.67 48.34 -31.48
N ILE A 8 13.55 47.35 -31.62
CA ILE A 8 13.47 45.97 -31.13
C ILE A 8 12.44 45.01 -31.76
N ILE A 9 13.00 44.02 -32.45
CA ILE A 9 12.41 42.75 -32.89
C ILE A 9 11.78 42.00 -31.69
N ALA A 10 10.54 41.55 -31.83
CA ALA A 10 9.98 40.50 -30.97
C ALA A 10 9.15 39.53 -31.82
N ILE A 11 9.77 38.42 -32.18
CA ILE A 11 9.10 37.25 -32.76
C ILE A 11 8.29 36.60 -31.64
N ALA A 12 6.96 36.74 -31.67
CA ALA A 12 6.07 36.04 -30.75
C ALA A 12 5.75 34.65 -31.32
N VAL A 13 6.64 33.69 -31.06
CA VAL A 13 6.30 32.26 -31.13
C VAL A 13 6.03 31.81 -29.70
N ILE A 14 4.76 31.71 -29.34
CA ILE A 14 4.34 30.97 -28.15
C ILE A 14 3.65 29.71 -28.65
N VAL A 15 4.46 28.65 -28.75
CA VAL A 15 3.98 27.28 -28.88
C VAL A 15 3.17 26.98 -27.62
N MET A 16 1.85 26.89 -27.76
CA MET A 16 0.99 26.46 -26.66
C MET A 16 1.17 24.96 -26.49
N SER A 17 2.09 24.59 -25.59
CA SER A 17 2.39 23.22 -25.21
C SER A 17 1.15 22.57 -24.62
N LEU A 18 0.46 21.74 -25.41
CA LEU A 18 -0.48 20.74 -24.89
C LEU A 18 0.34 19.67 -24.16
N VAL A 19 0.75 19.97 -22.92
CA VAL A 19 1.15 18.92 -21.98
C VAL A 19 -0.15 18.30 -21.49
N LEU A 20 -0.71 17.40 -22.30
CA LEU A 20 -1.63 16.39 -21.80
C LEU A 20 -0.80 15.55 -20.83
N GLY A 21 -0.85 15.92 -19.55
CA GLY A 21 -0.30 15.13 -18.46
C GLY A 21 -0.97 13.77 -18.52
N SER A 22 -0.31 12.83 -19.18
CA SER A 22 -0.69 11.44 -19.16
C SER A 22 -0.42 11.00 -17.72
N THR A 23 -1.46 10.96 -16.89
CA THR A 23 -1.37 10.27 -15.61
C THR A 23 -1.21 8.79 -15.94
N CYS A 24 0.03 8.37 -16.15
CA CYS A 24 0.38 6.97 -16.12
C CYS A 24 0.05 6.50 -14.71
N PHE A 25 -1.08 5.82 -14.53
CA PHE A 25 -1.35 5.08 -13.30
C PHE A 25 -0.27 3.99 -13.24
N ALA A 26 0.75 4.24 -12.41
CA ALA A 26 1.79 3.26 -12.18
C ALA A 26 1.12 2.09 -11.48
N ARG A 27 1.04 0.97 -12.19
CA ARG A 27 0.51 -0.28 -11.67
C ARG A 27 1.37 -0.73 -10.50
N LEU A 28 0.74 -1.05 -9.37
CA LEU A 28 1.45 -1.61 -8.23
C LEU A 28 1.98 -3.00 -8.58
N SER A 29 3.25 -3.20 -8.29
CA SER A 29 3.91 -4.50 -8.35
C SER A 29 3.65 -5.30 -7.07
N ASP A 30 3.89 -6.61 -7.12
CA ASP A 30 3.85 -7.47 -5.92
C ASP A 30 4.82 -6.99 -4.82
N ASP A 31 5.91 -6.31 -5.21
CA ASP A 31 6.94 -5.79 -4.31
C ASP A 31 6.44 -4.57 -3.53
N ASP A 32 5.57 -3.76 -4.15
CA ASP A 32 4.97 -2.58 -3.52
C ASP A 32 4.02 -2.96 -2.36
N LEU A 33 3.46 -4.18 -2.41
CA LEU A 33 2.48 -4.68 -1.44
C LEU A 33 3.10 -5.50 -0.30
N MET A 34 4.42 -5.57 -0.21
CA MET A 34 5.11 -6.30 0.87
C MET A 34 5.10 -5.52 2.18
N ILE A 35 5.00 -6.23 3.30
CA ILE A 35 5.18 -5.67 4.65
C ILE A 35 6.52 -6.18 5.18
N ASP A 36 7.45 -5.26 5.40
CA ASP A 36 8.80 -5.54 5.86
C ASP A 36 9.43 -6.70 5.05
N GLY A 37 9.36 -6.60 3.72
CA GLY A 37 9.92 -7.60 2.79
C GLY A 37 9.20 -8.96 2.73
N ILE A 38 8.08 -9.14 3.44
CA ILE A 38 7.24 -10.35 3.35
C ILE A 38 6.08 -10.08 2.39
N SER A 39 5.96 -10.93 1.36
CA SER A 39 4.88 -10.85 0.37
C SER A 39 3.80 -11.90 0.61
N LEU A 40 2.59 -11.64 0.12
CA LEU A 40 1.57 -12.68 0.00
C LEU A 40 2.05 -13.75 -0.98
N GLY A 41 1.87 -15.02 -0.60
CA GLY A 41 2.38 -16.18 -1.34
C GLY A 41 3.74 -16.69 -0.86
N SER A 42 4.51 -15.90 -0.10
CA SER A 42 5.73 -16.36 0.59
C SER A 42 5.43 -17.53 1.53
N LEU A 43 6.45 -18.29 1.91
CA LEU A 43 6.26 -19.45 2.77
C LEU A 43 6.27 -19.05 4.23
N ILE A 44 5.59 -19.85 5.06
CA ILE A 44 5.60 -19.71 6.51
C ILE A 44 7.03 -19.63 7.10
N GLN A 45 7.98 -20.35 6.49
CA GLN A 45 9.37 -20.37 6.94
C GLN A 45 10.03 -18.97 6.83
N ASP A 46 9.70 -18.19 5.80
CA ASP A 46 10.25 -16.84 5.61
C ASP A 46 9.88 -15.92 6.78
N VAL A 47 8.67 -16.10 7.34
CA VAL A 47 8.18 -15.36 8.50
C VAL A 47 8.88 -15.82 9.78
N VAL A 48 9.03 -17.14 9.96
CA VAL A 48 9.70 -17.72 11.14
C VAL A 48 11.18 -17.36 11.16
N ASP A 49 11.86 -17.37 10.01
CA ASP A 49 13.27 -17.00 9.91
C ASP A 49 13.48 -15.52 10.27
N LYS A 50 12.52 -14.65 9.94
CA LYS A 50 12.61 -13.22 10.18
C LYS A 50 12.19 -12.81 11.60
N TYR A 51 11.10 -13.34 12.10
CA TYR A 51 10.48 -12.90 13.36
C TYR A 51 10.56 -13.93 14.49
N GLY A 52 11.07 -15.14 14.21
CA GLY A 52 11.05 -16.26 15.13
C GLY A 52 9.70 -16.96 15.22
N GLU A 53 9.56 -17.80 16.24
CA GLU A 53 8.30 -18.48 16.54
C GLU A 53 7.22 -17.49 17.00
N PRO A 54 5.96 -17.64 16.55
CA PRO A 54 4.88 -16.78 16.97
C PRO A 54 4.53 -17.00 18.44
N THR A 55 3.89 -16.00 19.04
CA THR A 55 3.36 -16.09 20.40
C THR A 55 2.18 -17.05 20.48
N THR A 56 1.30 -17.03 19.46
CA THR A 56 0.14 -17.93 19.37
C THR A 56 0.02 -18.51 17.96
N LYS A 57 -0.37 -19.79 17.89
CA LYS A 57 -0.74 -20.49 16.65
C LYS A 57 -2.19 -20.95 16.75
N LYS A 58 -2.99 -20.71 15.70
CA LYS A 58 -4.41 -21.12 15.67
C LYS A 58 -4.82 -21.65 14.30
N ASP A 59 -5.29 -22.89 14.26
CA ASP A 59 -5.90 -23.48 13.08
C ASP A 59 -7.38 -23.10 12.97
N PHE A 60 -7.85 -22.86 11.75
CA PHE A 60 -9.27 -22.61 11.48
C PHE A 60 -9.65 -22.93 10.03
N THR A 61 -10.95 -23.03 9.78
CA THR A 61 -11.51 -23.27 8.44
C THR A 61 -12.40 -22.09 8.04
N TRP A 62 -12.25 -21.60 6.81
CA TRP A 62 -13.04 -20.51 6.26
C TRP A 62 -13.28 -20.72 4.75
N ASN A 63 -14.51 -20.54 4.26
CA ASN A 63 -14.86 -20.71 2.84
C ASN A 63 -14.27 -21.98 2.18
N ASN A 64 -14.35 -23.13 2.86
CA ASN A 64 -13.78 -24.42 2.45
C ASN A 64 -12.23 -24.51 2.40
N GLY A 65 -11.52 -23.45 2.78
CA GLY A 65 -10.07 -23.46 2.98
C GLY A 65 -9.69 -23.78 4.43
N ASN A 66 -8.58 -24.51 4.61
CA ASN A 66 -7.97 -24.71 5.92
C ASN A 66 -6.78 -23.77 6.08
N PHE A 67 -6.78 -23.03 7.18
CA PHE A 67 -5.82 -21.98 7.48
C PHE A 67 -5.19 -22.19 8.84
N CYS A 68 -4.06 -21.54 9.02
CA CYS A 68 -3.47 -21.35 10.33
C CYS A 68 -2.99 -19.91 10.46
N LEU A 69 -3.19 -19.35 11.64
CA LEU A 69 -2.85 -17.99 12.03
C LEU A 69 -1.64 -18.05 12.97
N TYR A 70 -0.61 -17.28 12.64
CA TYR A 70 0.52 -16.96 13.50
C TYR A 70 0.35 -15.54 14.03
N ASP A 71 0.28 -15.42 15.35
CA ASP A 71 0.15 -14.14 16.04
C ASP A 71 1.45 -13.81 16.79
N TYR A 72 1.99 -12.63 16.50
CA TYR A 72 3.17 -12.06 17.11
C TYR A 72 2.72 -10.93 18.03
N HIS A 73 2.57 -11.26 19.32
CA HIS A 73 2.22 -10.34 20.41
C HIS A 73 0.93 -9.53 20.20
N GLY A 74 -0.05 -10.04 19.44
CA GLY A 74 -1.32 -9.37 19.18
C GLY A 74 -1.25 -8.15 18.25
N ILE A 75 -0.08 -7.84 17.68
CA ILE A 75 0.14 -6.65 16.86
C ILE A 75 0.56 -6.96 15.43
N TYR A 76 0.97 -8.20 15.15
CA TYR A 76 1.31 -8.65 13.81
C TYR A 76 0.79 -10.07 13.63
N GLN A 77 -0.05 -10.26 12.63
CA GLN A 77 -0.80 -11.49 12.40
C GLN A 77 -0.61 -11.94 10.96
N VAL A 78 -0.21 -13.20 10.79
CA VAL A 78 0.00 -13.80 9.47
C VAL A 78 -0.86 -15.06 9.36
N THR A 79 -1.76 -15.07 8.38
CA THR A 79 -2.58 -16.23 8.05
C THR A 79 -2.02 -16.91 6.82
N PHE A 80 -1.91 -18.23 6.85
CA PHE A 80 -1.43 -19.04 5.72
C PHE A 80 -2.40 -20.18 5.39
N LEU A 81 -2.38 -20.59 4.12
CA LEU A 81 -3.08 -21.77 3.63
C LEU A 81 -2.36 -23.02 4.10
N LYS A 82 -3.05 -23.94 4.80
CA LYS A 82 -2.42 -25.18 5.29
C LYS A 82 -2.02 -26.15 4.19
N SER A 83 -2.65 -26.08 3.02
CA SER A 83 -2.36 -26.96 1.87
C SER A 83 -0.98 -26.67 1.26
N SER A 84 -0.58 -25.41 1.20
CA SER A 84 0.66 -24.95 0.57
C SER A 84 1.70 -24.41 1.57
N GLY A 85 1.27 -24.04 2.77
CA GLY A 85 2.10 -23.29 3.72
C GLY A 85 2.37 -21.84 3.30
N SER A 86 1.66 -21.35 2.27
CA SER A 86 1.86 -20.00 1.72
C SER A 86 1.01 -18.96 2.45
N ILE A 87 1.56 -17.77 2.64
CA ILE A 87 0.88 -16.63 3.25
C ILE A 87 -0.32 -16.22 2.40
N TRP A 88 -1.47 -16.14 3.05
CA TRP A 88 -2.74 -15.74 2.47
C TRP A 88 -3.12 -14.31 2.86
N PHE A 89 -2.84 -13.93 4.10
CA PHE A 89 -3.25 -12.63 4.64
C PHE A 89 -2.28 -12.17 5.73
N ILE A 90 -2.01 -10.87 5.79
CA ILE A 90 -1.20 -10.23 6.81
C ILE A 90 -2.01 -9.04 7.37
N GLU A 91 -2.07 -8.96 8.69
CA GLU A 91 -2.59 -7.80 9.41
C GLU A 91 -1.52 -7.29 10.38
N SER A 92 -1.30 -5.97 10.41
CA SER A 92 -0.29 -5.36 11.26
C SER A 92 -0.80 -4.07 11.88
N GLN A 93 -0.61 -3.96 13.19
CA GLN A 93 -0.73 -2.74 13.99
C GLN A 93 0.65 -2.27 14.49
N ALA A 94 1.72 -2.96 14.10
CA ALA A 94 3.07 -2.65 14.51
C ALA A 94 3.60 -1.39 13.79
N THR A 95 3.97 -0.36 14.57
CA THR A 95 4.49 0.92 14.04
C THR A 95 5.92 0.85 13.49
N HIS A 96 6.66 -0.21 13.84
CA HIS A 96 8.04 -0.42 13.38
C HIS A 96 8.12 -1.20 12.06
N LEU A 97 7.00 -1.77 11.58
CA LEU A 97 6.94 -2.43 10.28
C LEU A 97 6.48 -1.44 9.22
N ALA A 98 7.23 -1.37 8.13
CA ALA A 98 6.93 -0.53 6.98
C ALA A 98 6.61 -1.39 5.77
N THR A 99 5.73 -0.90 4.91
CA THR A 99 5.62 -1.42 3.55
C THR A 99 6.87 -1.07 2.74
N SER A 100 7.10 -1.72 1.59
CA SER A 100 8.21 -1.37 0.70
C SER A 100 8.21 0.10 0.26
N ALA A 101 7.02 0.71 0.14
CA ALA A 101 6.88 2.15 -0.15
C ALA A 101 7.11 3.06 1.07
N GLY A 102 7.50 2.50 2.23
CA GLY A 102 7.81 3.24 3.45
C GLY A 102 6.61 3.63 4.31
N VAL A 103 5.40 3.17 3.98
CA VAL A 103 4.19 3.47 4.77
C VAL A 103 4.15 2.60 6.03
N THR A 104 3.99 3.25 7.19
CA THR A 104 3.87 2.61 8.51
C THR A 104 2.53 2.94 9.17
N VAL A 105 2.16 2.19 10.21
CA VAL A 105 1.00 2.48 11.05
C VAL A 105 1.13 3.88 11.67
N GLY A 106 0.06 4.68 11.60
CA GLY A 106 0.00 6.05 12.10
C GLY A 106 0.25 7.13 11.04
N MET A 107 0.64 6.76 9.81
CA MET A 107 0.74 7.71 8.70
C MET A 107 -0.64 8.21 8.22
N THR A 108 -0.65 9.40 7.61
CA THR A 108 -1.87 10.07 7.16
C THR A 108 -2.37 9.56 5.81
N GLU A 109 -3.64 9.83 5.47
CA GLU A 109 -4.18 9.61 4.11
C GLU A 109 -3.31 10.29 3.04
N LYS A 110 -2.78 11.48 3.34
CA LYS A 110 -1.89 12.19 2.41
C LYS A 110 -0.62 11.40 2.13
N SER A 111 0.04 10.89 3.16
CA SER A 111 1.24 10.06 3.03
C SER A 111 0.95 8.78 2.23
N LEU A 112 -0.24 8.21 2.44
CA LEU A 112 -0.69 7.04 1.71
C LEU A 112 -0.88 7.33 0.21
N MET A 113 -1.50 8.47 -0.13
CA MET A 113 -1.65 8.91 -1.52
C MET A 113 -0.32 9.28 -2.18
N GLU A 114 0.63 9.84 -1.43
CA GLU A 114 1.97 10.13 -1.94
C GLU A 114 2.74 8.85 -2.27
N ALA A 115 2.54 7.77 -1.50
CA ALA A 115 3.21 6.49 -1.70
C ALA A 115 2.60 5.66 -2.85
N TYR A 116 1.27 5.52 -2.86
CA TYR A 116 0.58 4.58 -3.76
C TYR A 116 -0.34 5.24 -4.79
N GLY A 117 -0.51 6.56 -4.73
CA GLY A 117 -1.46 7.28 -5.57
C GLY A 117 -2.91 7.12 -5.10
N LYS A 118 -3.84 7.13 -6.06
CA LYS A 118 -5.28 7.01 -5.75
C LYS A 118 -5.61 5.53 -5.49
N PRO A 119 -6.36 5.18 -4.42
CA PRO A 119 -6.80 3.81 -4.19
C PRO A 119 -7.77 3.33 -5.26
N ASP A 120 -7.75 2.03 -5.54
CA ASP A 120 -8.68 1.37 -6.46
C ASP A 120 -10.10 1.38 -5.88
N SER A 121 -10.24 1.16 -4.57
CA SER A 121 -11.50 1.33 -3.88
C SER A 121 -11.35 1.86 -2.44
N LYS A 122 -12.43 2.46 -1.95
CA LYS A 122 -12.58 2.94 -0.58
C LYS A 122 -13.82 2.28 0.03
N ARG A 123 -13.69 1.65 1.20
CA ARG A 123 -14.82 1.06 1.93
C ARG A 123 -14.81 1.51 3.40
N TYR A 124 -15.96 1.43 4.06
CA TYR A 124 -16.07 1.71 5.50
C TYR A 124 -16.31 0.40 6.23
N SER A 125 -15.49 0.11 7.25
CA SER A 125 -15.58 -1.12 8.03
C SER A 125 -15.26 -0.83 9.48
N ASN A 126 -16.08 -1.35 10.41
CA ASN A 126 -15.86 -1.25 11.86
C ASN A 126 -15.59 0.17 12.41
N GLY A 127 -16.14 1.21 11.78
CA GLY A 127 -15.93 2.59 12.23
C GLY A 127 -14.75 3.31 11.59
N SER A 128 -14.06 2.66 10.67
CA SER A 128 -12.82 3.16 10.08
C SER A 128 -12.90 3.15 8.55
N GLN A 129 -12.22 4.10 7.92
CA GLN A 129 -12.09 4.15 6.46
C GLN A 129 -10.99 3.20 6.03
N VAL A 130 -11.31 2.33 5.07
CA VAL A 130 -10.39 1.36 4.47
C VAL A 130 -10.04 1.79 3.05
N TYR A 131 -8.75 1.89 2.77
CA TYR A 131 -8.18 2.17 1.46
C TYR A 131 -7.66 0.88 0.88
N VAL A 132 -8.17 0.48 -0.29
CA VAL A 132 -7.83 -0.78 -0.95
C VAL A 132 -6.99 -0.46 -2.19
N TYR A 133 -5.83 -1.12 -2.25
CA TYR A 133 -4.94 -1.12 -3.40
C TYR A 133 -4.81 -2.56 -3.90
N GLU A 134 -5.07 -2.76 -5.19
CA GLU A 134 -5.11 -4.08 -5.82
C GLU A 134 -3.98 -4.25 -6.84
N ASN A 135 -3.62 -5.51 -7.13
CA ASN A 135 -2.83 -5.84 -8.31
C ASN A 135 -3.60 -6.79 -9.25
N ASP A 136 -3.37 -6.68 -10.56
CA ASP A 136 -4.18 -7.34 -11.58
C ASP A 136 -3.92 -8.85 -11.79
N LEU A 137 -2.92 -9.47 -11.14
CA LEU A 137 -2.52 -10.86 -11.47
C LEU A 137 -3.13 -11.91 -10.53
N VAL A 138 -3.31 -11.55 -9.26
CA VAL A 138 -4.01 -12.29 -8.22
C VAL A 138 -4.45 -11.20 -7.26
N ILE A 139 -5.74 -11.04 -6.95
CA ILE A 139 -6.20 -9.93 -6.09
C ILE A 139 -5.47 -10.01 -4.73
N LYS A 140 -4.38 -9.27 -4.61
CA LYS A 140 -3.61 -9.00 -3.40
C LYS A 140 -4.04 -7.61 -2.98
N GLU A 141 -4.70 -7.52 -1.83
CA GLU A 141 -5.19 -6.26 -1.30
C GLU A 141 -4.28 -5.78 -0.18
N LEU A 142 -3.80 -4.54 -0.28
CA LEU A 142 -3.25 -3.82 0.88
C LEU A 142 -4.32 -2.90 1.43
N ASN A 143 -4.69 -3.13 2.70
CA ASN A 143 -5.77 -2.41 3.37
C ASN A 143 -5.19 -1.51 4.46
N PHE A 144 -5.35 -0.19 4.31
CA PHE A 144 -5.04 0.76 5.37
C PHE A 144 -6.30 1.19 6.11
N VAL A 145 -6.32 1.00 7.41
CA VAL A 145 -7.40 1.38 8.30
C VAL A 145 -7.05 2.72 8.95
N LEU A 146 -7.73 3.79 8.56
CA LEU A 146 -7.62 5.08 9.24
C LEU A 146 -8.79 5.23 10.21
N ASP A 147 -8.47 5.29 11.50
CA ASP A 147 -9.45 5.50 12.54
C ASP A 147 -9.83 6.99 12.57
N ASN A 148 -11.11 7.30 12.33
CA ASN A 148 -11.63 8.67 12.41
C ASN A 148 -11.77 9.18 13.86
N LYS A 149 -11.35 8.38 14.84
CA LYS A 149 -11.24 8.82 16.22
C LYS A 149 -9.98 9.68 16.32
N GLY A 150 -10.15 10.98 16.10
CA GLY A 150 -9.13 11.96 16.46
C GLY A 150 -8.60 11.63 17.85
N TYR A 151 -7.28 11.50 17.94
CA TYR A 151 -6.59 11.43 19.23
C TYR A 151 -6.99 12.68 20.02
N ASN A 152 -7.85 12.49 21.03
CA ASN A 152 -8.07 13.42 22.13
C ASN A 152 -7.21 12.97 23.31
#